data_AF-A0A2G2YFB3-F1
#
_entry.id   AF-A0A2G2YFB3-F1
#
_cell.length_a   1.000
_cell.length_b   1.000
_cell.length_c   1.000
_cell.angle_alpha   90.00
_cell.angle_beta   90.00
_cell.angle_gamma   90.00
#
_symmetry.space_group_name_H-M   'P 1'
#
loop_
_entity.id
_entity.type
_entity.pdbx_description
1 polymer ?
#
loop_
_entity_poly.entity_id
_entity_poly.type
_entity_poly.pdbx_seq_one_letter_code
_entity_poly.pdbx_strand_id
1 'polypeptide(L)'
;MNSIKYMAIEKSPRVDTISIEFYTSQWNTMKSDVVLVLQDFFTTGKMLKTFSCTTVTLVKKVPAPTVVKDYRPIACCTIFYKIITKVLTNIIE
;
A
#
# COMPACT_ATOMS: atom_id res chain seq x y z
N MET A 1 5.04 6.93 -13.95
CA MET A 1 5.72 6.54 -12.68
C MET A 1 5.84 7.68 -11.65
N ASN A 2 5.11 8.80 -11.77
CA ASN A 2 5.11 9.87 -10.75
C ASN A 2 4.26 9.54 -9.52
N SER A 3 3.48 8.46 -9.55
CA SER A 3 2.46 8.11 -8.56
C SER A 3 3.01 7.90 -7.14
N ILE A 4 4.29 7.51 -7.01
CA ILE A 4 4.91 7.26 -5.71
C ILE A 4 5.24 8.54 -4.95
N LYS A 5 5.54 9.64 -5.67
CA LYS A 5 5.75 10.96 -5.06
C LYS A 5 4.47 11.54 -4.46
N TYR A 6 3.31 11.06 -4.88
CA TYR A 6 1.99 11.51 -4.41
C TYR A 6 1.35 10.54 -3.41
N MET A 7 2.05 9.47 -2.98
CA MET A 7 1.55 8.64 -1.90
C MET A 7 1.73 9.36 -0.57
N ALA A 8 0.62 9.58 0.15
CA ALA A 8 0.67 10.17 1.49
C ALA A 8 1.59 9.35 2.40
N ILE A 9 2.47 10.05 3.12
CA ILE A 9 3.28 9.49 4.19
C ILE A 9 2.33 9.20 5.35
N GLU A 10 1.68 8.04 5.33
CA GLU A 10 0.82 7.62 6.44
C GLU A 10 1.68 7.20 7.63
N LYS A 11 1.41 7.81 8.79
CA LYS A 11 2.06 7.52 10.08
C LYS A 11 1.59 6.21 10.73
N SER A 12 0.72 5.44 10.08
CA SER A 12 0.27 4.15 10.60
C SER A 12 1.29 3.05 10.29
N PRO A 13 1.51 2.10 11.22
CA PRO A 13 2.38 0.96 10.98
C PRO A 13 1.85 0.17 9.78
N ARG A 14 2.61 0.20 8.68
CA ARG A 14 2.34 -0.61 7.50
C ARG A 14 2.67 -2.07 7.85
N VAL A 15 1.99 -3.00 7.18
CA VAL A 15 2.31 -4.44 7.27
C VAL A 15 3.72 -4.72 6.77
N ASP A 16 4.16 -3.90 5.82
CA ASP A 16 5.54 -3.88 5.34
C ASP A 16 6.43 -3.31 6.43
N THR A 17 7.50 -4.02 6.75
CA THR A 17 8.61 -3.58 7.62
C THR A 17 9.41 -2.40 7.05
N ILE A 18 9.01 -1.85 5.90
CA ILE A 18 9.77 -0.86 5.14
C ILE A 18 8.90 0.41 4.91
N SER A 19 9.40 1.54 5.40
CA SER A 19 8.74 2.85 5.32
C SER A 19 8.71 3.42 3.90
N ILE A 20 7.71 4.26 3.58
CA ILE A 20 7.64 5.02 2.30
C ILE A 20 8.91 5.85 2.05
N GLU A 21 9.51 6.40 3.12
CA GLU A 21 10.75 7.17 3.07
C GLU A 21 11.92 6.36 2.50
N PHE A 22 11.99 5.06 2.84
CA PHE A 22 12.98 4.15 2.26
C PHE A 22 12.74 3.96 0.76
N TYR A 23 11.49 3.73 0.34
CA TYR A 23 11.15 3.62 -1.08
C TYR A 23 11.43 4.90 -1.87
N THR A 24 11.28 6.06 -1.23
CA THR A 24 11.50 7.37 -1.87
C THR A 24 12.99 7.67 -1.99
N SER A 25 13.80 7.32 -0.98
CA SER A 25 15.26 7.48 -1.02
C SER A 25 15.94 6.47 -1.97
N GLN A 26 15.48 5.22 -1.97
CA GLN A 26 16.01 4.15 -2.84
C GLN A 26 15.25 4.01 -4.16
N TRP A 27 14.45 5.02 -4.54
CA TRP A 27 13.59 4.95 -5.72
C TRP A 27 14.37 4.65 -7.00
N ASN A 28 15.55 5.23 -7.16
CA ASN A 28 16.38 5.02 -8.35
C ASN A 28 16.81 3.57 -8.55
N THR A 29 16.97 2.82 -7.46
CA THR A 29 17.35 1.40 -7.46
C THR A 29 16.10 0.52 -7.56
N MET A 30 15.08 0.78 -6.76
CA MET A 30 13.88 -0.07 -6.68
C MET A 30 12.91 0.11 -7.85
N LYS A 31 13.03 1.20 -8.64
CA LYS A 31 12.10 1.47 -9.75
C LYS A 31 12.06 0.34 -10.78
N SER A 32 13.19 -0.34 -11.04
CA SER A 32 13.25 -1.45 -12.00
C SER A 32 12.43 -2.62 -11.49
N ASP A 33 12.61 -2.97 -10.23
CA ASP A 33 11.91 -4.10 -9.60
C ASP A 33 10.40 -3.83 -9.52
N VAL A 34 10.03 -2.59 -9.17
CA VAL A 34 8.62 -2.17 -9.15
C VAL A 34 8.00 -2.26 -10.54
N VAL A 35 8.72 -1.87 -11.61
CA VAL A 35 8.23 -2.00 -12.98
C VAL A 35 8.10 -3.45 -13.39
N LEU A 36 9.06 -4.31 -13.06
CA LEU A 36 9.00 -5.74 -13.37
C LEU A 36 7.80 -6.40 -12.69
N VAL A 37 7.55 -6.11 -11.41
CA VAL A 37 6.38 -6.61 -10.68
C VAL A 37 5.07 -6.11 -11.31
N LEU A 38 5.01 -4.85 -11.73
CA LEU A 38 3.84 -4.32 -12.42
C LEU A 38 3.62 -5.01 -13.76
N GLN A 39 4.67 -5.19 -14.56
CA GLN A 39 4.60 -5.88 -15.85
C GLN A 39 4.14 -7.32 -15.68
N ASP A 40 4.68 -8.05 -14.70
CA ASP A 40 4.26 -9.41 -14.38
C ASP A 40 2.80 -9.47 -13.94
N PHE A 41 2.36 -8.53 -13.09
CA PHE A 41 0.96 -8.41 -12.69
C PHE A 41 0.03 -8.16 -13.89
N PHE A 42 0.38 -7.25 -14.79
CA PHE A 42 -0.45 -6.95 -15.97
C PHE A 42 -0.41 -8.06 -17.03
N THR A 43 0.67 -8.84 -17.09
CA THR A 43 0.81 -9.97 -18.03
C THR A 43 0.06 -11.21 -17.52
N THR A 44 0.18 -11.52 -16.23
CA THR A 44 -0.39 -12.74 -15.62
C THR A 44 -1.76 -12.53 -15.00
N GLY A 45 -2.12 -11.28 -14.68
CA GLY A 45 -3.30 -10.93 -13.89
C GLY A 45 -3.21 -11.34 -12.42
N LYS A 46 -2.05 -11.84 -11.96
CA LYS A 46 -1.88 -12.40 -10.61
C LYS A 46 -0.99 -11.50 -9.77
N MET A 47 -1.45 -11.23 -8.55
CA MET A 47 -0.63 -10.55 -7.54
C MET A 47 0.08 -11.58 -6.67
N LEU A 48 1.38 -11.39 -6.45
CA LEU A 48 2.15 -12.19 -5.49
C LEU A 48 1.47 -12.12 -4.10
N LYS A 49 1.31 -13.29 -3.46
CA LYS A 49 0.61 -13.41 -2.17
C LYS A 49 1.21 -12.54 -1.07
N THR A 50 2.53 -12.34 -1.12
CA THR A 50 3.27 -11.45 -0.24
C THR A 50 2.85 -9.98 -0.41
N PHE A 51 2.52 -9.56 -1.63
CA PHE A 51 2.08 -8.19 -1.94
C PHE A 51 0.58 -7.97 -1.73
N SER A 52 -0.24 -9.02 -1.84
CA SER A 52 -1.67 -8.93 -1.51
C SER A 52 -1.95 -8.98 0.00
N CYS A 53 -0.92 -9.08 0.85
CA CYS A 53 -1.09 -9.11 2.30
C CYS A 53 -1.69 -7.78 2.78
N THR A 54 -2.86 -7.88 3.40
CA THR A 54 -3.59 -6.74 3.99
C THR A 54 -3.92 -7.07 5.43
N THR A 55 -3.41 -6.28 6.37
CA THR A 55 -3.76 -6.41 7.78
C THR A 55 -4.74 -5.31 8.14
N VAL A 56 -5.83 -5.69 8.81
CA VAL A 56 -6.82 -4.72 9.30
C VAL A 56 -6.44 -4.31 10.72
N THR A 57 -6.10 -3.04 10.90
CA THR A 57 -5.84 -2.44 12.22
C THR A 57 -7.05 -1.64 12.66
N LEU A 58 -7.44 -1.75 13.93
CA LEU A 58 -8.55 -1.02 14.50
C LEU A 58 -8.05 0.25 15.21
N VAL A 59 -8.41 1.42 14.70
CA VAL A 59 -8.10 2.72 15.33
C VAL A 59 -9.31 3.20 16.13
N LYS A 60 -9.08 3.57 17.40
CA LYS A 60 -10.13 4.06 18.30
C LYS A 60 -10.73 5.37 17.75
N LYS A 61 -12.07 5.47 17.68
CA LYS A 61 -12.78 6.73 17.39
C LYS A 61 -12.96 7.59 18.63
N VAL A 62 -13.06 6.95 19.78
CA VAL A 62 -13.40 7.57 21.07
C VAL A 62 -12.39 7.16 22.14
N PRO A 63 -12.21 7.95 23.22
CA PRO A 63 -11.21 7.67 24.26
C PRO A 63 -11.38 6.30 24.95
N ALA A 64 -12.63 5.86 25.14
CA ALA A 64 -12.98 4.60 25.82
C ALA A 64 -13.93 3.76 24.95
N PRO A 65 -13.41 3.06 23.93
CA PRO A 65 -14.23 2.24 23.04
C PRO A 65 -14.74 1.00 23.80
N THR A 66 -16.04 0.72 23.70
CA THR A 66 -16.68 -0.42 24.36
C THR A 66 -17.33 -1.37 23.36
N VAL A 67 -17.65 -0.88 22.16
CA VAL A 67 -18.21 -1.71 21.08
C VAL A 67 -17.36 -1.64 19.81
N VAL A 68 -17.45 -2.66 18.96
CA VAL A 68 -16.69 -2.73 17.69
C VAL A 68 -16.94 -1.52 16.80
N LYS A 69 -18.15 -0.92 16.86
CA LYS A 69 -18.53 0.28 16.10
C LYS A 69 -17.69 1.52 16.47
N ASP A 70 -17.09 1.52 17.66
CA ASP A 70 -16.23 2.60 18.17
C ASP A 70 -14.83 2.57 17.55
N TYR A 71 -14.54 1.58 16.73
CA TYR A 71 -13.29 1.49 15.98
C TYR A 71 -13.50 1.87 14.52
N ARG A 72 -12.50 2.50 13.91
CA ARG A 72 -12.35 2.61 12.45
C ARG A 72 -11.41 1.51 12.00
N PRO A 73 -11.86 0.57 11.15
CA PRO A 73 -10.93 -0.34 10.51
C PRO A 73 -10.08 0.44 9.50
N ILE A 74 -8.76 0.26 9.59
CA ILE A 74 -7.78 0.74 8.62
C ILE A 74 -7.14 -0.49 7.99
N ALA A 75 -7.26 -0.59 6.67
CA ALA A 75 -6.54 -1.60 5.90
C ALA A 75 -5.10 -1.15 5.68
N CYS A 76 -4.16 -1.79 6.38
CA CYS A 76 -2.74 -1.63 6.13
C CYS A 76 -2.36 -2.58 4.98
N CYS A 77 -2.15 -2.04 3.79
CA CYS A 77 -1.73 -2.80 2.60
C CYS A 77 -0.26 -2.56 2.28
N THR A 78 0.33 -3.49 1.53
CA THR A 78 1.70 -3.32 1.02
C THR A 78 1.83 -2.13 0.07
N ILE A 79 3.04 -1.59 -0.08
CA ILE A 79 3.31 -0.49 -1.03
C ILE A 79 3.01 -0.90 -2.48
N PHE A 80 3.32 -2.14 -2.84
CA PHE A 80 3.05 -2.68 -4.17
C PHE A 80 1.55 -2.74 -4.45
N TYR A 81 0.75 -3.17 -3.46
CA TYR A 81 -0.71 -3.13 -3.56
C TYR A 81 -1.22 -1.71 -3.81
N LYS A 82 -0.73 -0.71 -3.05
CA LYS A 82 -1.12 0.69 -3.24
C LYS A 82 -0.71 1.22 -4.62
N ILE A 83 0.48 0.88 -5.11
CA ILE A 83 0.96 1.29 -6.44
C ILE A 83 0.08 0.68 -7.54
N ILE A 84 -0.16 -0.63 -7.50
CA ILE A 84 -1.00 -1.33 -8.49
C ILE A 84 -2.41 -0.73 -8.50
N THR A 85 -3.02 -0.59 -7.33
CA THR A 85 -4.37 -0.02 -7.21
C THR A 85 -4.41 1.41 -7.77
N LYS A 86 -3.41 2.25 -7.46
CA LYS A 86 -3.34 3.61 -7.99
C LYS A 86 -3.17 3.65 -9.51
N VAL A 87 -2.37 2.74 -10.07
CA VAL A 87 -2.23 2.60 -11.54
C VAL A 87 -3.55 2.15 -12.15
N LEU A 88 -4.23 1.16 -11.57
CA LEU A 88 -5.54 0.70 -12.03
C LEU A 88 -6.60 1.79 -11.97
N THR A 89 -6.69 2.55 -10.88
CA THR A 89 -7.62 3.70 -10.78
C THR A 89 -7.34 4.73 -11.86
N ASN A 90 -6.06 5.04 -12.12
CA ASN A 90 -5.68 5.96 -13.20
C ASN A 90 -5.98 5.43 -14.63
N ILE A 91 -6.23 4.13 -14.80
CA ILE A 91 -6.65 3.54 -16.08
C ILE A 91 -8.18 3.58 -16.23
N ILE A 92 -8.92 3.63 -15.12
CA ILE A 92 -10.38 3.57 -15.08
C ILE A 92 -11.03 4.97 -15.02
N GLU A 93 -10.30 5.99 -14.55
CA GLU A 93 -10.66 7.42 -14.69
C GLU A 93 -10.41 7.95 -16.10
#